data_AF-A0A327VWN2-F1
#
_entry.id   AF-A0A327VWN2-F1
#
_cell.length_a   1.000
_cell.length_b   1.000
_cell.length_c   1.000
_cell.angle_alpha   90.00
_cell.angle_beta   90.00
_cell.angle_gamma   90.00
#
_symmetry.space_group_name_H-M   'P 1'
#
loop_
_entity.id
_entity.type
_entity.pdbx_description
1 polymer ?
#
loop_
_entity_poly.entity_id
_entity_poly.type
_entity_poly.pdbx_seq_one_letter_code
_entity_poly.pdbx_strand_id
1 'polypeptide(L)'
;AYYRAESESGDHIEDPSEDALFMLIGDLNGSDNTFVVIQPDEEDPVWFTSVAVLDEGGYEVVRRDTTRREHDVATEASIDRIARDLTIWMAARDFPGQPTQHTSTF
;
A
#
# COMPACT_ATOMS: atom_id res chain seq x y z
N ALA A 1 8.84 -4.74 -8.95
CA ALA A 1 8.30 -3.41 -9.27
C ALA A 1 8.57 -2.52 -8.07
N TYR A 2 8.87 -1.23 -8.27
CA TYR A 2 9.04 -0.30 -7.16
C TYR A 2 7.65 0.20 -6.74
N TYR A 3 7.30 -0.01 -5.48
CA TYR A 3 6.08 0.51 -4.87
C TYR A 3 6.44 1.64 -3.93
N ARG A 4 5.52 2.58 -3.76
CA ARG A 4 5.66 3.65 -2.77
C ARG A 4 4.48 3.57 -1.82
N ALA A 5 4.77 3.59 -0.53
CA ALA A 5 3.80 3.93 0.49
C ALA A 5 3.87 5.43 0.78
N GLU A 6 2.74 6.11 0.80
CA GLU A 6 2.63 7.52 1.18
C GLU A 6 1.52 7.69 2.21
N SER A 7 1.88 8.28 3.36
CA SER A 7 0.94 8.61 4.42
C SER A 7 0.34 10.00 4.21
N GLU A 8 -0.84 10.25 4.81
CA GLU A 8 -1.50 11.56 4.74
C GLU A 8 -0.59 12.70 5.25
N SER A 9 0.25 12.42 6.25
CA SER A 9 1.20 13.39 6.79
C SER A 9 2.37 13.72 5.83
N GLY A 10 2.50 13.01 4.70
CA GLY A 10 3.55 13.18 3.70
C GLY A 10 4.82 12.35 3.94
N ASP A 11 4.78 11.40 4.90
CA ASP A 11 5.84 10.40 5.02
C ASP A 11 5.72 9.41 3.86
N HIS A 12 6.85 9.06 3.23
CA HIS A 12 6.86 8.08 2.16
C HIS A 12 8.03 7.12 2.28
N ILE A 13 7.75 5.87 1.92
CA ILE A 13 8.73 4.79 1.89
C ILE A 13 8.69 4.14 0.52
N GLU A 14 9.85 4.13 -0.14
CA GLU A 14 10.08 3.38 -1.37
C GLU A 14 10.33 1.91 -1.03
N ASP A 15 9.68 1.02 -1.78
CA ASP A 15 9.72 -0.44 -1.59
C ASP A 15 9.46 -0.87 -0.13
N PRO A 16 8.26 -0.56 0.42
CA PRO A 16 7.97 -0.83 1.82
C PRO A 16 7.94 -2.35 2.08
N SER A 17 8.76 -2.79 3.04
CA SER A 17 8.71 -4.16 3.58
C SER A 17 7.48 -4.35 4.49
N GLU A 18 7.13 -5.60 4.82
CA GLU A 18 6.06 -5.91 5.79
C GLU A 18 6.25 -5.15 7.12
N ASP A 19 7.49 -5.10 7.63
CA ASP A 19 7.83 -4.41 8.87
C ASP A 19 7.69 -2.88 8.74
N ALA A 20 8.07 -2.33 7.57
CA ALA A 20 7.85 -0.91 7.29
C ALA A 20 6.36 -0.56 7.21
N LEU A 21 5.54 -1.43 6.59
CA LEU A 21 4.08 -1.28 6.59
C LEU A 21 3.51 -1.36 7.99
N PHE A 22 3.98 -2.30 8.82
CA PHE A 22 3.56 -2.42 10.21
C PHE A 22 3.84 -1.13 10.99
N MET A 23 5.03 -0.55 10.83
CA MET A 23 5.39 0.72 11.47
C MET A 23 4.52 1.88 10.95
N LEU A 24 4.35 2.01 9.63
CA LEU A 24 3.53 3.07 9.03
C LEU A 24 2.07 3.01 9.47
N ILE A 25 1.46 1.82 9.45
CA ILE A 25 0.06 1.64 9.88
C ILE A 25 -0.08 1.89 11.39
N GLY A 26 0.94 1.55 12.17
CA GLY A 26 0.97 1.81 13.61
C GLY A 26 1.12 3.29 13.98
N ASP A 27 1.65 4.12 13.08
CA ASP A 27 1.73 5.58 13.25
C ASP A 27 0.40 6.29 12.93
N LEU A 28 -0.50 5.64 12.19
CA LEU A 28 -1.78 6.22 11.83
C LEU A 28 -2.63 6.56 13.07
N ASN A 29 -3.30 7.70 13.01
CA ASN A 29 -4.16 8.22 14.06
C ASN A 29 -5.36 8.97 13.47
N GLY A 30 -6.42 9.14 14.26
CA GLY A 30 -7.66 9.80 13.82
C GLY A 30 -7.59 11.34 13.65
N SER A 31 -6.40 11.93 13.57
CA SER A 31 -6.22 13.40 13.47
C SER A 31 -5.41 13.82 12.25
N ASP A 32 -4.09 13.64 12.27
CA ASP A 32 -3.14 14.26 11.32
C ASP A 32 -2.46 13.23 10.39
N ASN A 33 -2.64 11.94 10.68
CA ASN A 33 -2.12 10.82 9.89
C ASN A 33 -3.19 9.73 9.77
N THR A 34 -4.27 10.00 9.03
CA THR A 34 -5.47 9.13 9.08
C THR A 34 -5.40 7.94 8.14
N PHE A 35 -4.59 8.01 7.09
CA PHE A 35 -4.43 6.94 6.11
C PHE A 35 -3.03 6.85 5.51
N VAL A 36 -2.75 5.68 4.93
CA VAL A 36 -1.60 5.44 4.05
C VAL A 36 -2.09 4.80 2.75
N VAL A 37 -1.51 5.21 1.63
CA VAL A 37 -1.76 4.65 0.28
C VAL A 37 -0.50 3.99 -0.21
N ILE A 38 -0.62 2.77 -0.74
CA ILE A 38 0.45 2.02 -1.37
C ILE A 38 0.08 1.71 -2.81
N GLN A 39 0.94 2.12 -3.73
CA GLN A 39 0.73 1.97 -5.17
C GLN A 39 2.06 1.82 -5.91
N PRO A 40 2.06 1.29 -7.15
CA PRO A 40 3.20 1.38 -8.05
C PRO A 40 3.69 2.82 -8.21
N ASP A 41 5.02 3.01 -8.26
CA ASP A 41 5.65 4.29 -8.61
C ASP A 41 5.54 4.51 -10.14
N GLU A 42 4.31 4.75 -10.60
CA GLU A 42 3.94 4.99 -11.99
C GLU A 42 2.90 6.12 -12.03
N GLU A 43 2.82 6.91 -13.11
CA GLU A 43 1.90 8.05 -13.17
C GLU A 43 0.41 7.63 -13.14
N ASP A 44 0.09 6.45 -13.69
CA ASP A 44 -1.24 5.88 -13.71
C ASP A 44 -1.21 4.46 -13.11
N PRO A 45 -1.17 4.33 -11.78
CA PRO A 45 -1.07 3.04 -11.12
C PRO A 45 -2.31 2.21 -11.41
N VAL A 46 -2.11 1.03 -12.00
CA VAL A 46 -3.21 0.14 -12.36
C VAL A 46 -3.88 -0.52 -11.16
N TRP A 47 -3.21 -0.48 -10.00
CA TRP A 47 -3.74 -0.94 -8.73
C TRP A 47 -3.25 -0.03 -7.61
N PHE A 48 -4.01 0.04 -6.52
CA PHE A 48 -3.57 0.63 -5.26
C PHE A 48 -4.17 -0.14 -4.09
N THR A 49 -3.57 0.00 -2.92
CA THR A 49 -4.20 -0.36 -1.65
C THR A 49 -4.06 0.79 -0.68
N SER A 50 -5.04 0.99 0.18
CA SER A 50 -4.98 2.00 1.23
C SER A 50 -5.41 1.41 2.56
N VAL A 51 -4.84 1.94 3.64
CA VAL A 51 -5.23 1.63 5.02
C VAL A 51 -5.62 2.92 5.70
N ALA A 52 -6.82 2.97 6.29
CA ALA A 52 -7.33 4.15 6.98
C ALA A 52 -7.82 3.79 8.38
N VAL A 53 -7.66 4.69 9.35
CA VAL A 53 -8.16 4.53 10.71
C VAL A 53 -9.68 4.68 10.73
N LEU A 54 -10.36 3.80 11.46
CA LEU A 54 -11.81 3.90 11.71
C LEU A 54 -12.10 4.58 13.05
N ASP A 55 -13.14 5.40 13.09
CA ASP A 55 -13.57 6.14 14.30
C ASP A 55 -13.97 5.20 15.45
N GLU A 56 -14.52 4.03 15.13
CA GLU A 56 -14.90 2.97 16.07
C GLU A 56 -13.70 2.09 16.53
N GLY A 57 -12.50 2.39 16.02
CA GLY A 57 -11.29 1.62 16.25
C GLY A 57 -11.00 0.59 15.15
N GLY A 58 -9.71 0.24 15.00
CA GLY A 58 -9.24 -0.63 13.92
C GLY A 58 -9.04 0.14 12.61
N TYR A 59 -8.95 -0.61 11.50
CA TYR A 59 -8.57 -0.06 10.21
C TYR A 59 -9.48 -0.57 9.09
N GLU A 60 -9.75 0.30 8.13
CA GLU A 60 -10.28 -0.07 6.82
C GLU A 60 -9.12 -0.30 5.86
N VAL A 61 -9.17 -1.40 5.13
CA VAL A 61 -8.22 -1.75 4.09
C VAL A 61 -8.97 -1.82 2.77
N VAL A 62 -8.58 -0.94 1.83
CA VAL A 62 -9.11 -0.94 0.47
C VAL A 62 -8.06 -1.49 -0.47
N ARG A 63 -8.47 -2.36 -1.39
CA ARG A 63 -7.63 -2.93 -2.43
C ARG A 63 -8.34 -2.80 -3.75
N ARG A 64 -7.67 -2.18 -4.72
CA ARG A 64 -8.24 -1.97 -6.04
C ARG A 64 -7.23 -2.36 -7.11
N ASP A 65 -7.65 -3.17 -8.06
CA ASP A 65 -6.86 -3.56 -9.22
C ASP A 65 -7.74 -3.45 -10.47
N THR A 66 -7.43 -2.48 -11.32
CA THR A 66 -8.20 -2.22 -12.54
C THR A 66 -7.97 -3.27 -13.62
N THR A 67 -6.79 -3.90 -13.67
CA THR A 67 -6.47 -4.96 -14.63
C THR A 67 -7.27 -6.22 -14.36
N ARG A 68 -7.48 -6.55 -13.08
CA ARG A 68 -8.26 -7.71 -12.62
C ARG A 68 -9.72 -7.37 -12.33
N ARG A 69 -10.12 -6.09 -12.45
CA ARG A 69 -11.43 -5.56 -12.05
C ARG A 69 -11.78 -5.90 -10.59
N GLU A 70 -10.77 -5.89 -9.73
CA GLU A 70 -10.89 -6.16 -8.31
C GLU A 70 -11.15 -4.86 -7.56
N HIS A 71 -12.11 -4.89 -6.65
CA HIS A 71 -12.32 -3.88 -5.62
C HIS A 71 -12.78 -4.61 -4.36
N ASP A 72 -11.91 -4.66 -3.37
CA ASP A 72 -12.13 -5.29 -2.07
C ASP A 72 -12.00 -4.23 -0.98
N VAL A 73 -12.90 -4.27 0.00
CA VAL A 73 -12.90 -3.41 1.17
C VAL A 73 -13.12 -4.30 2.38
N ALA A 74 -12.14 -4.28 3.30
CA ALA A 74 -12.15 -5.11 4.49
C ALA A 74 -11.88 -4.25 5.73
N THR A 75 -12.39 -4.70 6.88
CA THR A 75 -12.06 -4.11 8.18
C THR A 75 -11.23 -5.09 8.97
N GLU A 76 -10.17 -4.60 9.62
CA GLU A 76 -9.27 -5.44 10.40
C GLU A 76 -8.68 -4.64 11.56
N ALA A 77 -8.60 -5.27 12.74
CA ALA A 77 -8.09 -4.59 13.94
C ALA A 77 -6.59 -4.87 14.18
N SER A 78 -6.04 -5.87 13.51
CA SER A 78 -4.67 -6.34 13.74
C SER A 78 -3.71 -5.83 12.67
N ILE A 79 -2.82 -4.91 13.05
CA ILE A 79 -1.81 -4.33 12.14
C ILE A 79 -0.92 -5.43 11.53
N ASP A 80 -0.50 -6.43 12.31
CA ASP A 80 0.27 -7.60 11.82
C ASP A 80 -0.42 -8.29 10.64
N ARG A 81 -1.75 -8.50 10.75
CA ARG A 81 -2.51 -9.16 9.69
C ARG A 81 -2.63 -8.27 8.47
N ILE A 82 -2.86 -6.98 8.66
CA ILE A 82 -2.95 -6.01 7.57
C ILE A 82 -1.63 -5.98 6.81
N ALA A 83 -0.52 -5.73 7.50
CA ALA A 83 0.81 -5.65 6.90
C ALA A 83 1.14 -6.92 6.10
N ARG A 84 0.98 -8.10 6.72
CA ARG A 84 1.24 -9.39 6.05
C ARG A 84 0.35 -9.61 4.83
N ASP A 85 -0.95 -9.35 4.95
CA ASP A 85 -1.88 -9.59 3.85
C ASP A 85 -1.63 -8.63 2.68
N LEU A 86 -1.30 -7.37 2.97
CA LEU A 86 -0.89 -6.40 1.95
C LEU A 86 0.40 -6.82 1.25
N THR A 87 1.42 -7.27 1.99
CA THR A 87 2.67 -7.77 1.37
C THR A 87 2.39 -8.93 0.43
N ILE A 88 1.53 -9.87 0.80
CA ILE A 88 1.14 -11.00 -0.06
C ILE A 88 0.34 -10.51 -1.28
N TRP A 89 -0.62 -9.61 -1.08
CA TRP A 89 -1.48 -9.08 -2.14
C TRP A 89 -0.69 -8.29 -3.17
N MET A 90 0.31 -7.49 -2.75
CA MET A 90 1.21 -6.76 -3.63
C MET A 90 2.16 -7.71 -4.38
N ALA A 91 2.73 -8.70 -3.69
CA ALA A 91 3.63 -9.68 -4.32
C ALA A 91 2.92 -10.48 -5.43
N ALA A 92 1.62 -10.77 -5.29
CA ALA A 92 0.83 -11.42 -6.34
C ALA A 92 0.65 -10.55 -7.60
N ARG A 93 0.94 -9.26 -7.51
CA ARG A 93 0.83 -8.26 -8.60
C ARG A 93 2.19 -7.86 -9.17
N ASP A 94 3.27 -8.27 -8.52
CA ASP A 94 4.65 -7.99 -8.91
C ASP A 94 5.11 -8.72 -10.20
N PHE A 95 4.35 -9.69 -10.74
CA PHE A 95 4.78 -10.48 -11.91
C PHE A 95 3.66 -10.81 -12.92
N PRO A 96 3.95 -10.94 -14.26
CA PRO A 96 5.23 -10.75 -14.97
C PRO A 96 5.14 -9.80 -16.20
N GLY A 97 6.13 -8.91 -16.39
CA GLY A 97 6.24 -8.15 -17.65
C GLY A 97 7.30 -7.05 -17.76
N GLN A 98 7.88 -6.53 -16.68
CA GLN A 98 8.81 -5.40 -16.79
C GLN A 98 10.26 -5.92 -16.94
N PRO A 99 10.89 -5.89 -18.14
CA PRO A 99 12.33 -5.72 -18.16
C PRO A 99 12.59 -4.42 -17.39
N THR A 100 13.46 -4.49 -16.38
CA THR A 100 14.04 -3.32 -15.74
C THR A 100 14.66 -2.44 -16.83
N GLN A 101 13.88 -1.51 -17.40
CA GLN A 101 14.39 -0.47 -18.28
C GLN A 101 15.04 0.57 -17.37
N HIS A 102 16.22 0.22 -16.88
CA HIS A 102 17.25 1.20 -16.62
C HIS A 102 17.71 1.73 -17.98
N THR A 103 16.92 2.61 -18.59
CA THR A 103 17.37 3.46 -19.69
C THR A 103 18.02 4.68 -19.03
N SER A 104 19.29 4.59 -18.65
CA SER A 104 20.46 4.98 -19.45
C SER A 104 20.64 6.50 -19.58
N THR A 105 21.74 7.04 -19.04
CA THR A 105 22.58 8.13 -19.61
C THR A 105 23.72 8.47 -18.61
N PHE A 106 25.01 8.61 -18.92
CA PHE A 106 25.85 8.62 -20.14
C PHE A 106 27.22 8.01 -19.80
#